data_AF-U7V1V7-F1
#
_entry.id   AF-U7V1V7-F1
#
_cell.length_a   1.000
_cell.length_b   1.000
_cell.length_c   1.000
_cell.angle_alpha   90.00
_cell.angle_beta   90.00
_cell.angle_gamma   90.00
#
_symmetry.space_group_name_H-M   'P 1'
#
loop_
_entity.id
_entity.type
_entity.pdbx_description
1 polymer ?
#
loop_
_entity_poly.entity_id
_entity_poly.type
_entity_poly.pdbx_seq_one_letter_code
_entity_poly.pdbx_strand_id
1 'polypeptide(L)'
;MPDPRETAPNERIVFTAEADADHIEKNLRLTEEQLKQPKNAALYLSSVTAVYDAQAEPNRNWECVYRYSAGETLDAIATDIGVTRERVRQIINAAHTHISVPQLKVARRTVKEQEQEDLRHMVYEWSVHNPDRAGQECEEEFGVTRQQVKRILKGRAALHYPVEPRAQGDEQKEWQDQQLIDLLRQWWHECTDHRSMSFNDWSVARGGPTRQTPIIRFGKWSHALAAAGLGDERSRPRRRRGKYSEADLWAALVQFVSTPRQKYTYLEFEEYARSVPGMPSAVLVRKYLNKNWNTQVEIAKTIMRGNYESLPLEVIAAGVENIRRERNWEQEYARSKDSEQDSVQVAVDALKQYIAHHGSRVVNARYDEWAHGQGLPLGVTLTKKSGLKWAELVQRAGGTCGTRAPRDLSPDEVQARNERALAGIREYLEHEAGTPTYDRYIAWAQQAGEEYPKGTALHSWFGGWRNALQQARKSSAGTQPETPAS
;
A
#
# COMPACT_ATOMS: atom_id res chain seq x y z
N MET A 1 -3.33 -25.09 -28.80
CA MET A 1 -3.42 -25.53 -27.39
C MET A 1 -4.60 -26.48 -27.32
N PRO A 2 -4.39 -27.79 -27.09
CA PRO A 2 -5.49 -28.75 -27.05
C PRO A 2 -6.30 -28.58 -25.75
N ASP A 3 -7.56 -28.98 -25.83
CA ASP A 3 -8.62 -28.85 -24.83
C ASP A 3 -8.27 -29.64 -23.54
N PRO A 4 -8.31 -29.03 -22.34
CA PRO A 4 -8.02 -29.73 -21.08
C PRO A 4 -9.09 -30.77 -20.67
N ARG A 5 -10.15 -30.95 -21.48
CA ARG A 5 -11.12 -32.05 -21.32
C ARG A 5 -10.67 -33.39 -21.91
N GLU A 6 -9.51 -33.43 -22.56
CA GLU A 6 -8.83 -34.67 -22.96
C GLU A 6 -7.72 -35.02 -21.96
N THR A 7 -8.02 -35.02 -20.66
CA THR A 7 -7.27 -35.89 -19.75
C THR A 7 -7.48 -37.31 -20.23
N ALA A 8 -6.37 -38.00 -20.50
CA ALA A 8 -6.28 -39.39 -20.92
C ALA A 8 -7.43 -40.24 -20.37
N PRO A 9 -8.01 -41.16 -21.16
CA PRO A 9 -8.95 -42.10 -20.60
C PRO A 9 -8.23 -42.71 -19.40
N ASN A 10 -8.79 -42.49 -18.20
CA ASN A 10 -8.49 -43.36 -17.08
C ASN A 10 -8.52 -44.75 -17.69
N GLU A 11 -7.36 -45.40 -17.76
CA GLU A 11 -7.31 -46.85 -17.84
C GLU A 11 -7.99 -47.30 -16.54
N ARG A 12 -9.32 -47.26 -16.53
CA ARG A 12 -10.12 -48.25 -15.86
C ARG A 12 -9.52 -49.52 -16.41
N ILE A 13 -8.67 -50.14 -15.61
CA ILE A 13 -8.23 -51.49 -15.85
C ILE A 13 -9.50 -52.31 -15.70
N VAL A 14 -10.25 -52.40 -16.78
CA VAL A 14 -11.33 -53.36 -16.95
C VAL A 14 -10.60 -54.67 -17.11
N PHE A 15 -10.35 -55.35 -16.00
CA PHE A 15 -9.89 -56.74 -16.02
C PHE A 15 -11.04 -57.58 -16.57
N THR A 16 -11.09 -57.71 -17.89
CA THR A 16 -11.96 -58.64 -18.60
C THR A 16 -11.54 -60.06 -18.26
N ALA A 17 -12.35 -60.73 -17.42
CA ALA A 17 -12.67 -62.17 -17.36
C ALA A 17 -11.58 -63.26 -17.41
N GLU A 18 -10.30 -62.97 -17.64
CA GLU A 18 -9.20 -63.94 -17.54
C GLU A 18 -8.01 -63.30 -16.81
N ALA A 19 -8.23 -62.85 -15.57
CA ALA A 19 -7.10 -62.81 -14.65
C ALA A 19 -6.75 -64.27 -14.35
N ASP A 20 -5.70 -64.78 -15.02
CA ASP A 20 -5.13 -66.11 -14.81
C ASP A 20 -5.18 -66.46 -13.32
N ALA A 21 -5.76 -67.61 -12.97
CA ALA A 21 -5.91 -68.03 -11.58
C ALA A 21 -4.58 -67.94 -10.80
N ASP A 22 -3.46 -68.15 -11.50
CA ASP A 22 -2.10 -67.97 -11.00
C ASP A 22 -1.75 -66.55 -10.56
N HIS A 23 -2.24 -65.52 -11.27
CA HIS A 23 -2.04 -64.11 -10.90
C HIS A 23 -2.85 -63.72 -9.67
N ILE A 24 -4.10 -64.20 -9.59
CA ILE A 24 -4.97 -63.99 -8.41
C ILE A 24 -4.31 -64.64 -7.19
N GLU A 25 -3.90 -65.89 -7.31
CA GLU A 25 -3.26 -66.65 -6.23
C GLU A 25 -1.94 -66.01 -5.79
N LYS A 26 -1.14 -65.50 -6.74
CA LYS A 26 0.09 -64.74 -6.43
C LYS A 26 -0.21 -63.47 -5.63
N ASN A 27 -1.26 -62.74 -5.98
CA ASN A 27 -1.64 -61.52 -5.25
C ASN A 27 -2.15 -61.86 -3.85
N LEU A 28 -2.92 -62.93 -3.68
CA LEU A 28 -3.40 -63.36 -2.36
C LEU A 28 -2.25 -63.74 -1.41
N ARG A 29 -1.12 -64.22 -1.94
CA ARG A 29 0.09 -64.58 -1.17
C ARG A 29 0.88 -63.38 -0.62
N LEU A 30 0.47 -62.15 -0.91
CA LEU A 30 1.15 -60.95 -0.41
C LEU A 30 1.15 -60.91 1.13
N THR A 31 2.33 -60.65 1.68
CA THR A 31 2.53 -60.54 3.13
C THR A 31 2.04 -59.19 3.66
N GLU A 32 1.77 -59.09 4.97
CA GLU A 32 1.36 -57.82 5.60
C GLU A 32 2.33 -56.67 5.33
N GLU A 33 3.64 -56.95 5.25
CA GLU A 33 4.65 -55.94 4.93
C GLU A 33 4.51 -55.44 3.48
N GLN A 34 4.28 -56.36 2.53
CA GLN A 34 4.08 -56.00 1.13
C GLN A 34 2.78 -55.24 0.90
N LEU A 35 1.74 -55.50 1.71
CA LEU A 35 0.45 -54.80 1.70
C LEU A 35 0.52 -53.37 2.26
N LYS A 36 1.67 -52.95 2.81
CA LYS A 36 1.90 -51.53 3.11
C LYS A 36 2.15 -50.71 1.85
N GLN A 37 2.43 -51.34 0.71
CA GLN A 37 2.53 -50.66 -0.57
C GLN A 37 1.13 -50.51 -1.20
N PRO A 38 0.67 -49.29 -1.56
CA PRO A 38 -0.68 -49.05 -2.07
C PRO A 38 -1.07 -49.91 -3.27
N LYS A 39 -0.16 -50.06 -4.24
CA LYS A 39 -0.39 -50.90 -5.42
C LYS A 39 -0.66 -52.35 -5.06
N ASN A 40 0.12 -52.91 -4.14
CA ASN A 40 -0.03 -54.30 -3.69
C ASN A 40 -1.32 -54.49 -2.88
N ALA A 41 -1.67 -53.52 -2.03
CA ALA A 41 -2.92 -53.53 -1.27
C ALA A 41 -4.15 -53.49 -2.19
N ALA A 42 -4.14 -52.63 -3.21
CA ALA A 42 -5.20 -52.54 -4.21
C ALA A 42 -5.33 -53.83 -5.03
N LEU A 43 -4.21 -54.41 -5.48
CA LEU A 43 -4.21 -55.70 -6.18
C LEU A 43 -4.74 -56.83 -5.29
N TYR A 44 -4.35 -56.87 -4.01
CA TYR A 44 -4.85 -57.86 -3.05
C TYR A 44 -6.37 -57.77 -2.86
N LEU A 45 -6.91 -56.56 -2.62
CA LEU A 45 -8.35 -56.36 -2.46
C LEU A 45 -9.13 -56.65 -3.75
N SER A 46 -8.58 -56.27 -4.91
CA SER A 46 -9.17 -56.59 -6.22
C SER A 46 -9.21 -58.10 -6.46
N SER A 47 -8.13 -58.82 -6.13
CA SER A 47 -8.10 -60.29 -6.22
C SER A 47 -9.10 -60.96 -5.26
N VAL A 48 -9.31 -60.40 -4.07
CA VAL A 48 -10.38 -60.88 -3.16
C VAL A 48 -11.76 -60.73 -3.80
N THR A 49 -12.06 -59.57 -4.39
CA THR A 49 -13.33 -59.34 -5.10
C THR A 49 -13.48 -60.26 -6.30
N ALA A 50 -12.42 -60.45 -7.10
CA ALA A 50 -12.45 -61.34 -8.26
C ALA A 50 -12.75 -62.80 -7.88
N VAL A 51 -12.20 -63.31 -6.77
CA VAL A 51 -12.49 -64.67 -6.28
C VAL A 51 -13.93 -64.80 -5.79
N TYR A 52 -14.48 -63.74 -5.19
CA TYR A 52 -15.88 -63.70 -4.79
C TYR A 52 -16.81 -63.69 -6.02
N ASP A 53 -16.57 -62.80 -6.98
CA ASP A 53 -17.39 -62.65 -8.19
C ASP A 53 -17.34 -63.88 -9.12
N ALA A 54 -16.26 -64.66 -9.08
CA ALA A 54 -16.11 -65.89 -9.86
C ALA A 54 -16.93 -67.08 -9.30
N GLN A 55 -17.51 -66.96 -8.09
CA GLN A 55 -18.32 -68.02 -7.49
C GLN A 55 -19.77 -67.95 -7.96
N ALA A 56 -20.29 -69.03 -8.55
CA ALA A 56 -21.69 -69.12 -8.97
C ALA A 56 -22.69 -69.01 -7.79
N GLU A 57 -22.33 -69.58 -6.63
CA GLU A 57 -22.98 -69.37 -5.34
C GLU A 57 -21.88 -69.09 -4.30
N PRO A 58 -21.75 -67.85 -3.81
CA PRO A 58 -20.68 -67.52 -2.87
C PRO A 58 -20.81 -68.32 -1.58
N ASN A 59 -19.75 -69.04 -1.22
CA ASN A 59 -19.71 -69.68 0.09
C ASN A 59 -19.73 -68.59 1.18
N ARG A 60 -20.51 -68.81 2.23
CA ARG A 60 -20.62 -67.96 3.43
C ARG A 60 -19.28 -67.42 3.96
N ASN A 61 -18.21 -68.20 3.83
CA ASN A 61 -16.87 -67.74 4.21
C ASN A 61 -16.38 -66.58 3.33
N TRP A 62 -16.49 -66.72 2.01
CA TRP A 62 -16.09 -65.70 1.05
C TRP A 62 -17.02 -64.48 1.06
N GLU A 63 -18.31 -64.67 1.35
CA GLU A 63 -19.24 -63.57 1.63
C GLU A 63 -18.71 -62.68 2.78
N CYS A 64 -18.30 -63.29 3.90
CA CYS A 64 -17.74 -62.54 5.03
C CYS A 64 -16.42 -61.83 4.67
N VAL A 65 -15.58 -62.47 3.85
CA VAL A 65 -14.33 -61.89 3.35
C VAL A 65 -14.60 -60.67 2.48
N TYR A 66 -15.50 -60.80 1.50
CA TYR A 66 -15.87 -59.74 0.56
C TYR A 66 -16.48 -58.54 1.30
N ARG A 67 -17.46 -58.77 2.17
CA ARG A 67 -18.08 -57.69 2.96
C ARG A 67 -17.07 -56.95 3.83
N TYR A 68 -16.17 -57.70 4.48
CA TYR A 68 -15.12 -57.07 5.27
C TYR A 68 -14.09 -56.34 4.40
N SER A 69 -13.71 -56.87 3.23
CA SER A 69 -12.78 -56.19 2.31
C SER A 69 -13.38 -54.91 1.75
N ALA A 70 -14.69 -54.93 1.44
CA ALA A 70 -15.45 -53.80 0.89
C ALA A 70 -15.66 -52.64 1.87
N GLY A 71 -15.45 -52.85 3.17
CA GLY A 71 -15.50 -51.75 4.13
C GLY A 71 -16.32 -52.03 5.38
N GLU A 72 -17.11 -53.10 5.41
CA GLU A 72 -17.93 -53.41 6.58
C GLU A 72 -17.08 -53.73 7.80
N THR A 73 -17.67 -53.52 8.98
CA THR A 73 -17.04 -53.89 10.25
C THR A 73 -17.41 -55.32 10.60
N LEU A 74 -16.55 -56.00 11.37
CA LEU A 74 -16.85 -57.35 11.85
C LEU A 74 -18.16 -57.39 12.66
N ASP A 75 -18.48 -56.32 13.39
CA ASP A 75 -19.70 -56.21 14.19
C ASP A 75 -20.97 -56.08 13.32
N ALA A 76 -20.90 -55.32 12.23
CA ALA A 76 -22.00 -55.20 11.28
C ALA A 76 -22.29 -56.54 10.60
N ILE A 77 -21.25 -57.23 10.12
CA ILE A 77 -21.36 -58.56 9.50
C ILE A 77 -21.90 -59.58 10.53
N ALA A 78 -21.41 -59.52 11.77
CA ALA A 78 -21.85 -60.41 12.85
C ALA A 78 -23.34 -60.26 13.16
N THR A 79 -23.82 -59.02 13.23
CA THR A 79 -25.22 -58.69 13.49
C THR A 79 -26.12 -59.21 12.37
N ASP A 80 -25.73 -58.96 11.12
CA ASP A 80 -26.52 -59.35 9.95
C ASP A 80 -26.65 -60.87 9.78
N ILE A 81 -25.56 -61.60 10.07
CA ILE A 81 -25.53 -63.07 9.93
C ILE A 81 -26.00 -63.79 11.23
N GLY A 82 -26.26 -63.05 12.31
CA GLY A 82 -26.71 -63.60 13.58
C GLY A 82 -25.64 -64.40 14.35
N VAL A 83 -24.38 -63.99 14.28
CA VAL A 83 -23.25 -64.64 14.97
C VAL A 83 -22.44 -63.62 15.79
N THR A 84 -21.45 -64.07 16.55
CA THR A 84 -20.57 -63.15 17.29
C THR A 84 -19.48 -62.56 16.39
N ARG A 85 -18.97 -61.36 16.73
CA ARG A 85 -17.83 -60.71 16.07
C ARG A 85 -16.62 -61.63 15.92
N GLU A 86 -16.29 -62.35 17.00
CA GLU A 86 -15.19 -63.31 17.01
C GLU A 86 -15.45 -64.50 16.08
N ARG A 87 -16.71 -64.92 15.93
CA ARG A 87 -17.06 -65.97 14.97
C ARG A 87 -16.86 -65.50 13.53
N VAL A 88 -17.21 -64.26 13.19
CA VAL A 88 -16.93 -63.69 11.85
C VAL A 88 -15.42 -63.66 11.58
N ARG A 89 -14.60 -63.26 12.56
CA ARG A 89 -13.13 -63.27 12.43
C ARG A 89 -12.60 -64.67 12.11
N GLN A 90 -13.11 -65.70 12.79
CA GLN A 90 -12.75 -67.10 12.54
C GLN A 90 -13.20 -67.57 11.16
N ILE A 91 -14.41 -67.20 10.72
CA ILE A 91 -14.94 -67.52 9.39
C ILE A 91 -14.03 -66.95 8.29
N ILE A 92 -13.66 -65.67 8.40
CA ILE A 92 -12.75 -65.01 7.44
C ILE A 92 -11.40 -65.70 7.38
N ASN A 93 -10.79 -65.98 8.54
CA ASN A 93 -9.48 -66.63 8.60
C ASN A 93 -9.50 -68.09 8.14
N ALA A 94 -10.67 -68.73 8.08
CA ALA A 94 -10.85 -70.09 7.57
C ALA A 94 -11.20 -70.13 6.08
N ALA A 95 -11.41 -68.98 5.42
CA ALA A 95 -11.84 -68.92 4.02
C ALA A 95 -10.71 -69.31 3.06
N HIS A 96 -9.47 -68.91 3.35
CA HIS A 96 -8.31 -69.18 2.49
C HIS A 96 -7.00 -69.09 3.29
N THR A 97 -6.00 -69.88 2.93
CA THR A 97 -4.68 -69.94 3.62
C THR A 97 -3.98 -68.59 3.69
N HIS A 98 -4.17 -67.74 2.69
CA HIS A 98 -3.51 -66.43 2.58
C HIS A 98 -4.46 -65.24 2.85
N ILE A 99 -5.63 -65.50 3.43
CA ILE A 99 -6.58 -64.47 3.81
C ILE A 99 -6.74 -64.45 5.32
N SER A 100 -6.57 -63.27 5.88
CA SER A 100 -6.76 -63.05 7.30
C SER A 100 -7.29 -61.64 7.56
N VAL A 101 -8.02 -61.48 8.67
CA VAL A 101 -8.50 -60.18 9.12
C VAL A 101 -7.37 -59.14 9.27
N PRO A 102 -6.18 -59.47 9.81
CA PRO A 102 -5.03 -58.56 9.82
C PRO A 102 -4.60 -58.08 8.43
N GLN A 103 -4.41 -58.99 7.47
CA GLN A 103 -4.03 -58.62 6.09
C GLN A 103 -5.07 -57.74 5.42
N LEU A 104 -6.35 -58.10 5.51
CA LEU A 104 -7.46 -57.30 4.98
C LEU A 104 -7.51 -55.92 5.63
N LYS A 105 -7.27 -55.83 6.95
CA LYS A 105 -7.22 -54.55 7.68
C LYS A 105 -6.07 -53.67 7.22
N VAL A 106 -4.87 -54.24 7.06
CA VAL A 106 -3.70 -53.51 6.54
C VAL A 106 -3.97 -53.01 5.13
N ALA A 107 -4.41 -53.89 4.23
CA ALA A 107 -4.69 -53.54 2.84
C ALA A 107 -5.74 -52.42 2.73
N ARG A 108 -6.86 -52.53 3.46
CA ARG A 108 -7.90 -51.49 3.53
C ARG A 108 -7.36 -50.16 4.04
N ARG A 109 -6.52 -50.19 5.08
CA ARG A 109 -5.93 -48.97 5.64
C ARG A 109 -5.01 -48.30 4.63
N THR A 110 -4.12 -49.07 3.99
CA THR A 110 -3.18 -48.57 2.99
C THR A 110 -3.89 -47.95 1.80
N VAL A 111 -4.90 -48.63 1.23
CA VAL A 111 -5.67 -48.09 0.09
C VAL A 111 -6.39 -46.80 0.49
N LYS A 112 -7.05 -46.77 1.65
CA LYS A 112 -7.72 -45.57 2.14
C LYS A 112 -6.77 -44.40 2.42
N GLU A 113 -5.57 -44.68 2.93
CA GLU A 113 -4.52 -43.67 3.14
C GLU A 113 -4.05 -43.09 1.79
N GLN A 114 -3.84 -43.95 0.78
CA GLN A 114 -3.48 -43.53 -0.58
C GLN A 114 -4.58 -42.70 -1.25
N GLU A 115 -5.84 -43.14 -1.20
CA GLU A 115 -6.98 -42.39 -1.74
C GLU A 115 -7.07 -40.99 -1.12
N GLN A 116 -6.79 -40.87 0.19
CA GLN A 116 -6.74 -39.57 0.85
C GLN A 116 -5.56 -38.70 0.39
N GLU A 117 -4.42 -39.31 0.08
CA GLU A 117 -3.24 -38.61 -0.44
C GLU A 117 -3.44 -38.16 -1.89
N ASP A 118 -4.02 -39.02 -2.72
CA ASP A 118 -4.42 -38.71 -4.10
C ASP A 118 -5.45 -37.58 -4.11
N LEU A 119 -6.47 -37.66 -3.24
CA LEU A 119 -7.45 -36.58 -3.09
C LEU A 119 -6.80 -35.27 -2.66
N ARG A 120 -5.83 -35.31 -1.72
CA ARG A 120 -5.08 -34.11 -1.32
C ARG A 120 -4.31 -33.53 -2.50
N HIS A 121 -3.66 -34.38 -3.30
CA HIS A 121 -2.93 -33.97 -4.49
C HIS A 121 -3.85 -33.35 -5.53
N MET A 122 -4.95 -34.02 -5.88
CA MET A 122 -5.92 -33.54 -6.87
C MET A 122 -6.56 -32.21 -6.47
N VAL A 123 -7.02 -32.08 -5.21
CA VAL A 123 -7.60 -30.82 -4.70
C VAL A 123 -6.57 -29.69 -4.69
N TYR A 124 -5.32 -29.99 -4.32
CA TYR A 124 -4.24 -29.00 -4.34
C TYR A 124 -3.89 -28.56 -5.76
N GLU A 125 -3.75 -29.51 -6.69
CA GLU A 125 -3.46 -29.26 -8.09
C GLU A 125 -4.59 -28.48 -8.79
N TRP A 126 -5.85 -28.84 -8.50
CA TRP A 126 -7.02 -28.09 -8.94
C TRP A 126 -6.93 -26.64 -8.48
N SER A 127 -6.60 -26.42 -7.21
CA SER A 127 -6.45 -25.08 -6.64
C SER A 127 -5.31 -24.28 -7.29
N VAL A 128 -4.22 -24.94 -7.70
CA VAL A 128 -3.10 -24.33 -8.42
C VAL A 128 -3.52 -23.86 -9.81
N HIS A 129 -4.25 -24.69 -10.55
CA HIS A 129 -4.70 -24.38 -11.91
C HIS A 129 -5.90 -23.41 -11.93
N ASN A 130 -6.67 -23.34 -10.84
CA ASN A 130 -7.91 -22.57 -10.76
C ASN A 130 -7.91 -21.58 -9.57
N PRO A 131 -6.90 -20.71 -9.41
CA PRO A 131 -6.75 -19.87 -8.20
C PRO A 131 -7.91 -18.90 -7.95
N ASP A 132 -8.78 -18.72 -8.93
CA ASP A 132 -9.89 -17.78 -8.92
C ASP A 132 -11.28 -18.45 -8.96
N ARG A 133 -11.38 -19.79 -9.09
CA ARG A 133 -12.69 -20.48 -9.01
C ARG A 133 -13.19 -20.57 -7.56
N ALA A 134 -14.52 -20.59 -7.39
CA ALA A 134 -15.13 -20.67 -6.07
C ALA A 134 -14.92 -22.06 -5.46
N GLY A 135 -14.83 -22.12 -4.13
CA GLY A 135 -14.57 -23.40 -3.44
C GLY A 135 -15.71 -24.40 -3.58
N GLN A 136 -16.94 -23.94 -3.80
CA GLN A 136 -18.11 -24.79 -4.08
C GLN A 136 -17.91 -25.64 -5.34
N GLU A 137 -17.23 -25.11 -6.36
CA GLU A 137 -16.96 -25.85 -7.58
C GLU A 137 -16.01 -27.04 -7.33
N CYS A 138 -15.04 -26.88 -6.42
CA CYS A 138 -14.17 -27.98 -5.96
C CYS A 138 -14.95 -29.02 -5.15
N GLU A 139 -15.90 -28.57 -4.32
CA GLU A 139 -16.77 -29.46 -3.53
C GLU A 139 -17.61 -30.36 -4.44
N GLU A 140 -18.19 -29.79 -5.50
CA GLU A 140 -18.96 -30.53 -6.51
C GLU A 140 -18.08 -31.45 -7.36
N GLU A 141 -16.93 -30.96 -7.84
CA GLU A 141 -16.04 -31.71 -8.74
C GLU A 141 -15.42 -32.95 -8.09
N PHE A 142 -15.03 -32.87 -6.81
CA PHE A 142 -14.40 -33.98 -6.08
C PHE A 142 -15.33 -34.67 -5.07
N GLY A 143 -16.59 -34.25 -4.94
CA GLY A 143 -17.54 -34.80 -3.96
C GLY A 143 -17.08 -34.62 -2.51
N VAL A 144 -16.36 -33.53 -2.22
CA VAL A 144 -15.78 -33.24 -0.91
C VAL A 144 -16.51 -32.10 -0.20
N THR A 145 -16.47 -32.10 1.13
CA THR A 145 -17.07 -31.02 1.92
C THR A 145 -16.17 -29.78 1.99
N ARG A 146 -16.76 -28.59 2.16
CA ARG A 146 -16.05 -27.34 2.49
C ARG A 146 -14.96 -27.50 3.56
N GLN A 147 -15.22 -28.29 4.62
CA GLN A 147 -14.26 -28.52 5.69
C GLN A 147 -13.06 -29.35 5.24
N GLN A 148 -13.27 -30.35 4.39
CA GLN A 148 -12.19 -31.14 3.80
C GLN A 148 -11.32 -30.28 2.88
N VAL A 149 -11.94 -29.49 1.98
CA VAL A 149 -11.19 -28.57 1.10
C VAL A 149 -10.35 -27.59 1.91
N LYS A 150 -10.93 -26.95 2.95
CA LYS A 150 -10.19 -26.05 3.85
C LYS A 150 -9.03 -26.75 4.57
N ARG A 151 -9.21 -28.00 5.00
CA ARG A 151 -8.16 -28.78 5.69
C ARG A 151 -7.02 -29.15 4.75
N ILE A 152 -7.33 -29.52 3.50
CA ILE A 152 -6.35 -29.88 2.47
C ILE A 152 -5.57 -28.64 2.04
N LEU A 153 -6.26 -27.56 1.67
CA LEU A 153 -5.64 -26.34 1.11
C LEU A 153 -5.01 -25.44 2.18
N LYS A 154 -5.38 -25.59 3.46
CA LYS A 154 -4.90 -24.78 4.58
C LYS A 154 -5.02 -23.27 4.26
N GLY A 155 -3.91 -22.53 4.25
CA GLY A 155 -3.90 -21.09 3.94
C GLY A 155 -4.37 -20.76 2.52
N ARG A 156 -4.22 -21.69 1.57
CA ARG A 156 -4.66 -21.54 0.18
C ARG A 156 -6.17 -21.58 0.02
N ALA A 157 -6.89 -22.10 1.01
CA ALA A 157 -8.35 -22.08 1.02
C ALA A 157 -8.93 -20.66 0.96
N ALA A 158 -8.17 -19.64 1.41
CA ALA A 158 -8.59 -18.24 1.33
C ALA A 158 -8.76 -17.72 -0.11
N LEU A 159 -8.20 -18.42 -1.11
CA LEU A 159 -8.39 -18.08 -2.52
C LEU A 159 -9.81 -18.38 -3.00
N HIS A 160 -10.37 -19.49 -2.53
CA HIS A 160 -11.65 -20.06 -3.01
C HIS A 160 -12.81 -19.78 -2.07
N TYR A 161 -12.51 -19.55 -0.79
CA TYR A 161 -13.46 -19.14 0.22
C TYR A 161 -13.03 -17.77 0.74
N PRO A 162 -13.39 -16.68 0.03
CA PRO A 162 -13.18 -15.35 0.56
C PRO A 162 -13.75 -15.30 1.97
N VAL A 163 -12.99 -14.70 2.88
CA VAL A 163 -13.44 -14.49 4.26
C VAL A 163 -14.68 -13.63 4.15
N GLU A 164 -15.83 -14.20 4.51
CA GLU A 164 -17.06 -13.42 4.62
C GLU A 164 -16.72 -12.19 5.47
N PRO A 165 -17.01 -10.97 4.99
CA PRO A 165 -16.83 -9.78 5.80
C PRO A 165 -17.50 -10.07 7.14
N ARG A 166 -16.78 -9.86 8.25
CA ARG A 166 -17.36 -10.03 9.59
C ARG A 166 -18.73 -9.37 9.56
N ALA A 167 -19.76 -10.11 9.96
CA ALA A 167 -21.12 -9.61 10.09
C ALA A 167 -21.05 -8.19 10.66
N GLN A 168 -21.76 -7.26 10.02
CA GLN A 168 -21.87 -5.80 10.18
C GLN A 168 -22.04 -5.29 11.64
N GLY A 169 -21.29 -5.80 12.60
CA GLY A 169 -21.25 -5.34 13.99
C GLY A 169 -20.28 -4.17 14.18
N ASP A 170 -19.39 -3.96 13.22
CA ASP A 170 -18.60 -2.74 13.06
C ASP A 170 -18.74 -2.26 11.60
N GLU A 171 -19.97 -1.92 11.19
CA GLU A 171 -20.10 -0.85 10.21
C GLU A 171 -19.49 0.40 10.86
N GLN A 172 -18.17 0.55 10.75
CA GLN A 172 -17.59 1.88 10.69
C GLN A 172 -18.25 2.54 9.50
N LYS A 173 -19.37 3.22 9.78
CA LYS A 173 -20.18 4.01 8.86
C LYS A 173 -19.23 4.59 7.81
N GLU A 174 -19.27 4.09 6.58
CA GLU A 174 -18.33 4.52 5.56
C GLU A 174 -18.64 5.99 5.26
N TRP A 175 -17.90 6.89 5.91
CA TRP A 175 -18.10 8.31 5.78
C TRP A 175 -17.64 8.74 4.40
N GLN A 176 -18.59 9.11 3.55
CA GLN A 176 -18.27 9.66 2.24
C GLN A 176 -17.63 11.05 2.39
N ASP A 177 -16.82 11.44 1.40
CA ASP A 177 -16.07 12.70 1.43
C ASP A 177 -17.01 13.90 1.63
N GLN A 178 -18.19 13.87 1.02
CA GLN A 178 -19.18 14.93 1.16
C GLN A 178 -19.76 14.98 2.58
N GLN A 179 -20.04 13.83 3.19
CA GLN A 179 -20.52 13.78 4.58
C GLN A 179 -19.47 14.29 5.57
N LEU A 180 -18.19 13.99 5.33
CA LEU A 180 -17.09 14.54 6.12
C LEU A 180 -16.96 16.05 5.94
N ILE A 181 -17.11 16.55 4.71
CA ILE A 181 -17.11 17.99 4.42
C ILE A 181 -18.26 18.69 5.16
N ASP A 182 -19.46 18.13 5.12
CA ASP A 182 -20.64 18.72 5.75
C ASP A 182 -20.51 18.72 7.28
N LEU A 183 -19.98 17.65 7.86
CA LEU A 183 -19.67 17.59 9.29
C LEU A 183 -18.61 18.60 9.72
N LEU A 184 -17.55 18.77 8.91
CA LEU A 184 -16.52 19.77 9.19
C LEU A 184 -17.10 21.18 9.16
N ARG A 185 -18.03 21.47 8.24
CA ARG A 185 -18.76 22.76 8.19
C ARG A 185 -19.65 22.94 9.40
N GLN A 186 -20.46 21.94 9.75
CA GLN A 186 -21.35 22.00 10.91
C GLN A 186 -20.57 22.25 12.20
N TRP A 187 -19.52 21.47 12.45
CA TRP A 187 -18.63 21.67 13.58
C TRP A 187 -18.01 23.07 13.61
N TRP A 188 -17.56 23.57 12.46
CA TRP A 188 -16.95 24.89 12.37
C TRP A 188 -17.91 26.03 12.71
N HIS A 189 -19.20 25.87 12.43
CA HIS A 189 -20.21 26.85 12.81
C HIS A 189 -20.63 26.74 14.28
N GLU A 190 -20.64 25.53 14.85
CA GLU A 190 -21.10 25.28 16.22
C GLU A 190 -20.01 25.50 17.29
N CYS A 191 -18.73 25.36 16.94
CA CYS A 191 -17.62 25.44 17.89
C CYS A 191 -16.71 26.64 17.63
N THR A 192 -16.29 27.29 18.71
CA THR A 192 -15.34 28.42 18.67
C THR A 192 -13.87 27.96 18.65
N ASP A 193 -13.59 26.73 19.06
CA ASP A 193 -12.27 26.11 18.97
C ASP A 193 -12.13 25.28 17.68
N HIS A 194 -11.32 25.76 16.75
CA HIS A 194 -11.08 25.13 15.45
C HIS A 194 -9.86 24.18 15.42
N ARG A 195 -9.41 23.66 16.57
CA ARG A 195 -8.37 22.64 16.64
C ARG A 195 -8.90 21.24 16.33
N SER A 196 -8.03 20.36 15.81
CA SER A 196 -8.41 18.98 15.44
C SER A 196 -8.98 18.13 16.59
N MET A 197 -8.61 18.41 17.84
CA MET A 197 -9.17 17.72 19.01
C MET A 197 -10.61 18.18 19.31
N SER A 198 -10.91 19.46 19.13
CA SER A 198 -12.28 19.97 19.30
C SER A 198 -13.26 19.31 18.33
N PHE A 199 -12.85 19.08 17.07
CA PHE A 199 -13.67 18.29 16.13
C PHE A 199 -13.85 16.85 16.59
N ASN A 200 -12.79 16.22 17.09
CA ASN A 200 -12.87 14.85 17.60
C ASN A 200 -13.94 14.72 18.68
N ASP A 201 -13.90 15.62 19.66
CA ASP A 201 -14.77 15.58 20.83
C ASP A 201 -16.21 15.93 20.44
N TRP A 202 -16.40 16.96 19.60
CA TRP A 202 -17.72 17.35 19.06
C TRP A 202 -18.37 16.24 18.22
N SER A 203 -17.58 15.59 17.37
CA SER A 203 -18.03 14.58 16.42
C SER A 203 -18.34 13.27 17.13
N VAL A 204 -17.44 12.78 18.00
CA VAL A 204 -17.65 11.53 18.76
C VAL A 204 -18.86 11.65 19.69
N ALA A 205 -19.07 12.80 20.34
CA ALA A 205 -20.26 13.05 21.17
C ALA A 205 -21.59 12.93 20.39
N ARG A 206 -21.56 13.04 19.06
CA ARG A 206 -22.71 12.93 18.15
C ARG A 206 -22.75 11.61 17.37
N GLY A 207 -21.91 10.63 17.74
CA GLY A 207 -21.78 9.37 16.99
C GLY A 207 -21.14 9.56 15.60
N GLY A 208 -20.42 10.66 15.41
CA GLY A 208 -19.69 11.02 14.20
C GLY A 208 -18.27 10.41 14.14
N PRO A 209 -17.53 10.67 13.05
CA PRO A 209 -16.19 10.14 12.85
C PRO A 209 -15.18 10.75 13.83
N THR A 210 -14.14 10.00 14.20
CA THR A 210 -13.00 10.57 14.90
C THR A 210 -12.23 11.54 14.01
N ARG A 211 -11.38 12.40 14.58
CA ARG A 211 -10.49 13.28 13.79
C ARG A 211 -9.56 12.52 12.84
N GLN A 212 -9.29 11.24 13.10
CA GLN A 212 -8.45 10.43 12.23
C GLN A 212 -9.11 10.19 10.87
N THR A 213 -10.43 10.08 10.80
CA THR A 213 -11.14 9.79 9.54
C THR A 213 -10.97 10.90 8.51
N PRO A 214 -11.20 12.20 8.81
CA PRO A 214 -10.86 13.28 7.87
C PRO A 214 -9.36 13.37 7.55
N ILE A 215 -8.47 13.08 8.50
CA ILE A 215 -7.01 13.13 8.26
C ILE A 215 -6.58 12.03 7.29
N ILE A 216 -7.09 10.82 7.44
CA ILE A 216 -6.81 9.70 6.54
C ILE A 216 -7.38 10.01 5.15
N ARG A 217 -8.62 10.50 5.08
CA ARG A 217 -9.33 10.74 3.82
C ARG A 217 -8.76 11.89 3.00
N PHE A 218 -8.43 13.02 3.64
CA PHE A 218 -7.88 14.22 2.96
C PHE A 218 -6.36 14.38 3.12
N GLY A 219 -5.70 13.40 3.76
CA GLY A 219 -4.26 13.30 3.98
C GLY A 219 -3.70 14.14 5.14
N LYS A 220 -4.25 15.34 5.38
CA LYS A 220 -3.89 16.21 6.53
C LYS A 220 -5.11 16.97 7.03
N TRP A 221 -5.10 17.34 8.31
CA TRP A 221 -6.17 18.13 8.94
C TRP A 221 -6.45 19.44 8.19
N SER A 222 -5.41 20.20 7.85
CA SER A 222 -5.56 21.46 7.10
C SER A 222 -6.15 21.27 5.70
N HIS A 223 -5.92 20.11 5.07
CA HIS A 223 -6.52 19.81 3.77
C HIS A 223 -8.00 19.45 3.90
N ALA A 224 -8.39 18.75 4.97
CA ALA A 224 -9.78 18.44 5.27
C ALA A 224 -10.59 19.72 5.45
N LEU A 225 -10.05 20.67 6.22
CA LEU A 225 -10.65 22.01 6.38
C LEU A 225 -10.78 22.72 5.03
N ALA A 226 -9.70 22.76 4.25
CA ALA A 226 -9.72 23.46 2.97
C ALA A 226 -10.66 22.82 1.93
N ALA A 227 -10.83 21.49 1.97
CA ALA A 227 -11.83 20.77 1.16
C ALA A 227 -13.27 21.14 1.57
N ALA A 228 -13.49 21.40 2.86
CA ALA A 228 -14.75 21.94 3.37
C ALA A 228 -14.95 23.44 3.06
N GLY A 229 -13.97 24.10 2.43
CA GLY A 229 -13.97 25.54 2.21
C GLY A 229 -13.62 26.36 3.46
N LEU A 230 -13.03 25.72 4.46
CA LEU A 230 -12.67 26.29 5.76
C LEU A 230 -11.15 26.47 5.88
N GLY A 231 -10.72 27.54 6.54
CA GLY A 231 -9.30 27.88 6.71
C GLY A 231 -8.71 28.71 5.56
N ASP A 232 -7.44 29.08 5.72
CA ASP A 232 -6.70 29.99 4.82
C ASP A 232 -6.67 29.45 3.38
N GLU A 233 -6.96 30.28 2.36
CA GLU A 233 -6.98 29.88 0.94
C GLU A 233 -5.65 29.25 0.49
N ARG A 234 -4.56 29.61 1.17
CA ARG A 234 -3.22 29.03 1.03
C ARG A 234 -3.13 27.54 1.42
N SER A 235 -4.11 27.03 2.16
CA SER A 235 -4.21 25.65 2.66
C SER A 235 -5.01 24.73 1.73
N ARG A 236 -5.67 25.27 0.69
CA ARG A 236 -6.33 24.45 -0.33
C ARG A 236 -5.32 23.49 -0.95
N PRO A 237 -5.57 22.18 -0.96
CA PRO A 237 -4.70 21.25 -1.64
C PRO A 237 -4.74 21.59 -3.14
N ARG A 238 -3.68 22.22 -3.65
CA ARG A 238 -3.34 22.07 -5.07
C ARG A 238 -3.19 20.58 -5.26
N ARG A 239 -4.09 19.94 -6.02
CA ARG A 239 -4.03 18.52 -6.36
C ARG A 239 -2.61 18.24 -6.85
N ARG A 240 -1.78 17.70 -5.96
CA ARG A 240 -0.49 17.14 -6.37
C ARG A 240 -0.90 15.98 -7.26
N ARG A 241 -0.47 15.98 -8.52
CA ARG A 241 -0.38 14.71 -9.24
C ARG A 241 0.61 13.89 -8.42
N GLY A 242 0.07 12.96 -7.62
CA GLY A 242 0.88 11.97 -6.95
C GLY A 242 1.63 11.18 -8.02
N LYS A 243 2.79 10.65 -7.64
CA LYS A 243 3.63 9.82 -8.49
C LYS A 243 2.89 8.63 -9.15
N TYR A 244 1.80 8.19 -8.52
CA TYR A 244 0.92 7.14 -9.01
C TYR A 244 -0.51 7.67 -9.05
N SER A 245 -1.19 7.42 -10.16
CA SER A 245 -2.65 7.60 -10.26
C SER A 245 -3.38 6.46 -9.56
N GLU A 246 -4.68 6.63 -9.34
CA GLU A 246 -5.51 5.54 -8.81
C GLU A 246 -5.49 4.30 -9.73
N ALA A 247 -5.49 4.51 -11.04
CA ALA A 247 -5.34 3.45 -12.03
C ALA A 247 -4.01 2.69 -11.89
N ASP A 248 -2.92 3.38 -11.52
CA ASP A 248 -1.63 2.74 -11.28
C ASP A 248 -1.64 1.90 -10.00
N LEU A 249 -2.35 2.36 -8.96
CA LEU A 249 -2.48 1.58 -7.73
C LEU A 249 -3.31 0.31 -7.96
N TRP A 250 -4.40 0.40 -8.72
CA TRP A 250 -5.18 -0.78 -9.13
C TRP A 250 -4.36 -1.70 -10.04
N ALA A 251 -3.58 -1.17 -10.97
CA ALA A 251 -2.73 -1.96 -11.85
C ALA A 251 -1.65 -2.75 -11.09
N ALA A 252 -1.06 -2.14 -10.05
CA ALA A 252 -0.10 -2.83 -9.20
C ALA A 252 -0.74 -4.02 -8.47
N LEU A 253 -1.98 -3.86 -7.99
CA LEU A 253 -2.75 -4.95 -7.40
C LEU A 253 -3.14 -6.02 -8.43
N VAL A 254 -3.55 -5.62 -9.64
CA VAL A 254 -3.88 -6.56 -10.73
C VAL A 254 -2.67 -7.39 -11.13
N GLN A 255 -1.49 -6.76 -11.28
CA GLN A 255 -0.25 -7.47 -11.55
C GLN A 255 0.20 -8.35 -10.37
N PHE A 256 -0.09 -7.93 -9.13
CA PHE A 256 0.08 -8.82 -8.00
C PHE A 256 -0.85 -10.03 -8.12
N VAL A 257 -2.16 -9.87 -8.28
CA VAL A 257 -3.06 -11.04 -8.31
C VAL A 257 -2.87 -11.94 -9.54
N SER A 258 -2.34 -11.42 -10.65
CA SER A 258 -2.14 -12.20 -11.89
C SER A 258 -1.12 -13.34 -11.77
N THR A 259 -0.20 -13.27 -10.80
CA THR A 259 0.71 -14.39 -10.53
C THR A 259 0.10 -15.33 -9.49
N PRO A 260 -0.05 -16.64 -9.78
CA PRO A 260 -0.57 -17.60 -8.81
C PRO A 260 0.28 -17.63 -7.54
N ARG A 261 -0.37 -17.48 -6.37
CA ARG A 261 0.29 -17.53 -5.05
C ARG A 261 -0.51 -18.40 -4.10
N GLN A 262 0.11 -18.77 -2.97
CA GLN A 262 -0.59 -19.53 -1.93
C GLN A 262 -1.69 -18.71 -1.25
N LYS A 263 -1.49 -17.40 -1.08
CA LYS A 263 -2.48 -16.47 -0.51
C LYS A 263 -2.17 -15.07 -1.05
N TYR A 264 -3.09 -14.13 -0.85
CA TYR A 264 -2.96 -12.74 -1.29
C TYR A 264 -3.09 -11.80 -0.10
N THR A 265 -2.09 -11.83 0.77
CA THR A 265 -2.07 -11.03 2.00
C THR A 265 -1.37 -9.68 1.81
N TYR A 266 -1.68 -8.72 2.68
CA TYR A 266 -1.02 -7.40 2.69
C TYR A 266 0.51 -7.52 2.77
N LEU A 267 1.00 -8.46 3.59
CA LEU A 267 2.44 -8.68 3.78
C LEU A 267 3.10 -9.21 2.49
N GLU A 268 2.47 -10.17 1.80
CA GLU A 268 3.01 -10.70 0.54
C GLU A 268 2.99 -9.67 -0.58
N PHE A 269 1.99 -8.78 -0.61
CA PHE A 269 2.01 -7.68 -1.56
C PHE A 269 3.16 -6.71 -1.27
N GLU A 270 3.40 -6.37 -0.01
CA GLU A 270 4.52 -5.51 0.37
C GLU A 270 5.88 -6.13 0.04
N GLU A 271 6.04 -7.44 0.24
CA GLU A 271 7.24 -8.19 -0.17
C GLU A 271 7.40 -8.23 -1.69
N TYR A 272 6.31 -8.48 -2.42
CA TYR A 272 6.30 -8.45 -3.88
C TYR A 272 6.64 -7.07 -4.44
N ALA A 273 6.02 -6.00 -3.91
CA ALA A 273 6.30 -4.63 -4.31
C ALA A 273 7.75 -4.23 -4.03
N ARG A 274 8.37 -4.74 -2.95
CA ARG A 274 9.80 -4.57 -2.69
C ARG A 274 10.69 -5.27 -3.71
N SER A 275 10.25 -6.38 -4.30
CA SER A 275 10.99 -7.11 -5.33
C SER A 275 10.86 -6.51 -6.74
N VAL A 276 9.88 -5.62 -6.97
CA VAL A 276 9.63 -4.98 -8.27
C VAL A 276 10.03 -3.50 -8.21
N PRO A 277 11.17 -3.09 -8.82
CA PRO A 277 11.60 -1.70 -8.80
C PRO A 277 10.54 -0.74 -9.35
N GLY A 278 10.26 0.32 -8.60
CA GLY A 278 9.31 1.36 -9.00
C GLY A 278 7.82 1.04 -8.76
N MET A 279 7.48 -0.12 -8.18
CA MET A 279 6.10 -0.47 -7.84
C MET A 279 5.59 0.33 -6.60
N PRO A 280 4.30 0.70 -6.54
CA PRO A 280 3.71 1.29 -5.34
C PRO A 280 3.75 0.35 -4.12
N SER A 281 4.15 0.88 -2.95
CA SER A 281 4.08 0.12 -1.68
C SER A 281 2.63 -0.17 -1.24
N ALA A 282 2.45 -1.19 -0.40
CA ALA A 282 1.16 -1.57 0.18
C ALA A 282 0.56 -0.44 1.01
N VAL A 283 1.41 0.38 1.64
CA VAL A 283 0.98 1.57 2.39
C VAL A 283 0.31 2.59 1.47
N LEU A 284 0.86 2.82 0.27
CA LEU A 284 0.28 3.75 -0.71
C LEU A 284 -1.05 3.20 -1.22
N VAL A 285 -1.08 1.93 -1.61
CA VAL A 285 -2.31 1.27 -2.09
C VAL A 285 -3.42 1.36 -1.04
N ARG A 286 -3.15 0.99 0.21
CA ARG A 286 -4.11 1.08 1.31
C ARG A 286 -4.60 2.51 1.54
N LYS A 287 -3.68 3.48 1.53
CA LYS A 287 -3.99 4.89 1.82
C LYS A 287 -4.87 5.53 0.75
N TYR A 288 -4.65 5.23 -0.52
CA TYR A 288 -5.28 5.94 -1.63
C TYR A 288 -6.51 5.21 -2.20
N LEU A 289 -6.55 3.87 -2.16
CA LEU A 289 -7.73 3.12 -2.64
C LEU A 289 -8.87 3.04 -1.60
N ASN A 290 -8.57 3.32 -0.32
CA ASN A 290 -9.53 3.43 0.78
C ASN A 290 -10.61 2.34 0.86
N LYS A 291 -10.24 1.09 0.57
CA LYS A 291 -11.08 -0.09 0.81
C LYS A 291 -10.34 -1.04 1.75
N ASN A 292 -11.05 -1.96 2.41
CA ASN A 292 -10.37 -3.00 3.17
C ASN A 292 -9.52 -3.88 2.22
N TRP A 293 -8.44 -4.49 2.73
CA TRP A 293 -7.49 -5.24 1.89
C TRP A 293 -8.15 -6.38 1.11
N ASN A 294 -9.06 -7.14 1.75
CA ASN A 294 -9.73 -8.26 1.10
C ASN A 294 -10.61 -7.77 -0.06
N THR A 295 -11.34 -6.68 0.12
CA THR A 295 -12.13 -6.02 -0.92
C THR A 295 -11.24 -5.50 -2.05
N GLN A 296 -10.07 -4.94 -1.75
CA GLN A 296 -9.11 -4.52 -2.78
C GLN A 296 -8.62 -5.71 -3.63
N VAL A 297 -8.28 -6.83 -2.98
CA VAL A 297 -7.84 -8.05 -3.66
C VAL A 297 -8.98 -8.64 -4.50
N GLU A 298 -10.20 -8.71 -3.98
CA GLU A 298 -11.35 -9.22 -4.74
C GLU A 298 -11.68 -8.32 -5.94
N ILE A 299 -11.65 -7.00 -5.79
CA ILE A 299 -11.80 -6.07 -6.92
C ILE A 299 -10.70 -6.32 -7.96
N ALA A 300 -9.44 -6.45 -7.56
CA ALA A 300 -8.33 -6.74 -8.47
C ALA A 300 -8.52 -8.08 -9.21
N LYS A 301 -8.99 -9.14 -8.52
CA LYS A 301 -9.36 -10.41 -9.14
C LYS A 301 -10.51 -10.25 -10.14
N THR A 302 -11.54 -9.48 -9.80
CA THR A 302 -12.67 -9.20 -10.70
C THR A 302 -12.23 -8.45 -11.96
N ILE A 303 -11.33 -7.46 -11.83
CA ILE A 303 -10.72 -6.74 -12.97
C ILE A 303 -9.93 -7.72 -13.84
N MET A 304 -9.16 -8.62 -13.23
CA MET A 304 -8.38 -9.65 -13.94
C MET A 304 -9.29 -10.60 -14.72
N ARG A 305 -10.42 -11.03 -14.14
CA ARG A 305 -11.41 -11.93 -14.77
C ARG A 305 -12.17 -11.29 -15.95
N GLY A 306 -12.16 -9.96 -16.06
CA GLY A 306 -12.91 -9.26 -17.10
C GLY A 306 -14.37 -8.97 -16.76
N ASN A 307 -14.81 -9.19 -15.52
CA ASN A 307 -16.20 -9.03 -15.10
C ASN A 307 -16.50 -7.59 -14.64
N TYR A 308 -16.57 -6.66 -15.59
CA TYR A 308 -16.58 -5.22 -15.31
C TYR A 308 -17.92 -4.69 -14.79
N GLU A 309 -19.02 -5.38 -15.05
CA GLU A 309 -20.37 -4.96 -14.64
C GLU A 309 -20.54 -4.91 -13.11
N SER A 310 -19.73 -5.68 -12.39
CA SER A 310 -19.75 -5.75 -10.92
C SER A 310 -18.73 -4.83 -10.23
N LEU A 311 -17.97 -4.04 -11.00
CA LEU A 311 -16.94 -3.16 -10.45
C LEU A 311 -17.52 -1.87 -9.86
N PRO A 312 -16.94 -1.32 -8.78
CA PRO A 312 -17.33 -0.01 -8.28
C PRO A 312 -17.14 1.08 -9.33
N LEU A 313 -18.05 2.07 -9.36
CA LEU A 313 -18.04 3.20 -10.30
C LEU A 313 -16.70 3.94 -10.34
N GLU A 314 -16.00 4.04 -9.20
CA GLU A 314 -14.67 4.65 -9.06
C GLU A 314 -13.61 3.94 -9.92
N VAL A 315 -13.66 2.59 -9.96
CA VAL A 315 -12.75 1.75 -10.72
C VAL A 315 -13.04 1.87 -12.22
N ILE A 316 -14.32 1.93 -12.58
CA ILE A 316 -14.75 2.17 -13.96
C ILE A 316 -14.29 3.55 -14.42
N ALA A 317 -14.44 4.58 -13.58
CA ALA A 317 -14.00 5.94 -13.85
C ALA A 317 -12.46 6.08 -13.98
N ALA A 318 -11.70 5.22 -13.29
CA ALA A 318 -10.24 5.16 -13.43
C ALA A 318 -9.77 4.56 -14.77
N GLY A 319 -10.67 3.94 -15.54
CA GLY A 319 -10.40 3.36 -16.86
C GLY A 319 -9.81 1.95 -16.75
N VAL A 320 -10.67 0.94 -16.86
CA VAL A 320 -10.31 -0.49 -16.70
C VAL A 320 -9.22 -0.91 -17.69
N GLU A 321 -9.27 -0.43 -18.93
CA GLU A 321 -8.27 -0.66 -19.96
C GLU A 321 -6.89 -0.13 -19.54
N ASN A 322 -6.86 1.05 -18.90
CA ASN A 322 -5.62 1.60 -18.37
C ASN A 322 -5.12 0.77 -17.19
N ILE A 323 -6.01 0.27 -16.32
CA ILE A 323 -5.63 -0.60 -15.19
C ILE A 323 -5.00 -1.91 -15.69
N ARG A 324 -5.58 -2.55 -16.73
CA ARG A 324 -5.11 -3.84 -17.26
C ARG A 324 -3.85 -3.74 -18.12
N ARG A 325 -3.49 -2.55 -18.60
CA ARG A 325 -2.25 -2.34 -19.36
C ARG A 325 -1.04 -2.85 -18.58
N GLU A 326 -0.27 -3.73 -19.20
CA GLU A 326 0.99 -4.22 -18.62
C GLU A 326 1.96 -3.05 -18.41
N ARG A 327 2.50 -2.94 -17.19
CA ARG A 327 3.37 -1.85 -16.78
C ARG A 327 4.75 -2.39 -16.45
N ASN A 328 5.76 -1.79 -17.08
CA ASN A 328 7.11 -1.84 -16.54
C ASN A 328 7.26 -0.72 -15.50
N TRP A 329 7.15 -1.09 -14.23
CA TRP A 329 7.18 -0.14 -13.12
C TRP A 329 8.48 0.65 -13.05
N GLU A 330 9.62 0.08 -13.47
CA GLU A 330 10.90 0.77 -13.48
C GLU A 330 10.92 1.87 -14.55
N GLN A 331 10.37 1.61 -15.73
CA GLN A 331 10.28 2.59 -16.81
C GLN A 331 9.22 3.67 -16.55
N GLU A 332 8.06 3.30 -16.00
CA GLU A 332 7.05 4.29 -15.59
C GLU A 332 7.56 5.15 -14.42
N TYR A 333 8.36 4.56 -13.53
CA TYR A 333 9.09 5.28 -12.49
C TYR A 333 10.17 6.19 -13.07
N ALA A 334 10.91 5.75 -14.10
CA ALA A 334 11.92 6.56 -14.78
C ALA A 334 11.29 7.75 -15.54
N ARG A 335 10.18 7.55 -16.26
CA ARG A 335 9.42 8.65 -16.89
C ARG A 335 8.93 9.69 -15.88
N SER A 336 8.57 9.25 -14.67
CA SER A 336 8.23 10.18 -13.59
C SER A 336 9.44 11.00 -13.12
N LYS A 337 10.65 10.43 -13.17
CA LYS A 337 11.91 11.16 -12.90
C LYS A 337 12.30 12.08 -14.04
N ASP A 338 12.13 11.68 -15.30
CA ASP A 338 12.38 12.55 -16.45
C ASP A 338 11.46 13.78 -16.43
N SER A 339 10.21 13.62 -15.98
CA SER A 339 9.29 14.74 -15.70
C SER A 339 9.75 15.65 -14.54
N GLU A 340 10.46 15.11 -13.54
CA GLU A 340 11.12 15.90 -12.49
C GLU A 340 12.34 16.63 -13.06
N GLN A 341 13.15 16.01 -13.90
CA GLN A 341 14.28 16.64 -14.61
C GLN A 341 13.82 17.77 -15.54
N ASP A 342 12.76 17.56 -16.33
CA ASP A 342 12.12 18.60 -17.14
C ASP A 342 11.58 19.74 -16.25
N SER A 343 11.05 19.42 -15.06
CA SER A 343 10.61 20.42 -14.09
C SER A 343 11.76 21.23 -13.49
N VAL A 344 12.95 20.63 -13.32
CA VAL A 344 14.18 21.36 -12.96
C VAL A 344 14.62 22.26 -14.11
N GLN A 345 14.62 21.76 -15.35
CA GLN A 345 15.08 22.51 -16.52
C GLN A 345 14.19 23.74 -16.77
N VAL A 346 12.86 23.58 -16.75
CA VAL A 346 11.90 24.68 -16.84
C VAL A 346 12.12 25.72 -15.73
N ALA A 347 12.45 25.28 -14.51
CA ALA A 347 12.73 26.19 -13.41
C ALA A 347 14.05 26.96 -13.57
N VAL A 348 15.07 26.30 -14.10
CA VAL A 348 16.37 26.91 -14.42
C VAL A 348 16.24 27.91 -15.56
N ASP A 349 15.47 27.60 -16.61
CA ASP A 349 15.27 28.49 -17.75
C ASP A 349 14.49 29.76 -17.39
N ALA A 350 13.48 29.65 -16.52
CA ALA A 350 12.77 30.81 -15.98
C ALA A 350 13.71 31.75 -15.18
N LEU A 351 14.68 31.19 -14.45
CA LEU A 351 15.69 31.97 -13.73
C LEU A 351 16.76 32.56 -14.64
N LYS A 352 17.17 31.86 -15.70
CA LYS A 352 18.06 32.40 -16.73
C LYS A 352 17.45 33.60 -17.44
N GLN A 353 16.15 33.55 -17.74
CA GLN A 353 15.42 34.68 -18.31
C GLN A 353 15.44 35.89 -17.35
N TYR A 354 15.21 35.68 -16.06
CA TYR A 354 15.33 36.76 -15.07
C TYR A 354 16.77 37.33 -15.02
N ILE A 355 17.78 36.47 -14.97
CA ILE A 355 19.20 36.87 -14.89
C ILE A 355 19.63 37.68 -16.12
N ALA A 356 19.13 37.32 -17.30
CA ALA A 356 19.43 38.05 -18.54
C ALA A 356 18.93 39.50 -18.51
N HIS A 357 17.83 39.79 -17.79
CA HIS A 357 17.23 41.13 -17.72
C HIS A 357 17.66 41.94 -16.49
N HIS A 358 17.95 41.27 -15.36
CA HIS A 358 18.14 41.91 -14.05
C HIS A 358 19.51 41.65 -13.40
N GLY A 359 20.41 40.94 -14.11
CA GLY A 359 21.75 40.61 -13.66
C GLY A 359 21.83 39.34 -12.83
N SER A 360 23.07 38.93 -12.52
CA SER A 360 23.37 37.64 -11.89
C SER A 360 22.96 37.52 -10.43
N ARG A 361 22.53 38.60 -9.76
CA ARG A 361 22.10 38.57 -8.35
C ARG A 361 20.58 38.41 -8.25
N VAL A 362 20.13 37.24 -7.82
CA VAL A 362 18.70 36.89 -7.75
C VAL A 362 18.20 36.95 -6.31
N VAL A 363 17.28 37.90 -6.03
CA VAL A 363 16.54 38.00 -4.77
C VAL A 363 15.14 37.47 -4.99
N ASN A 364 14.67 36.55 -4.14
CA ASN A 364 13.38 35.87 -4.31
C ASN A 364 12.20 36.85 -4.47
N ALA A 365 12.13 37.90 -3.64
CA ALA A 365 11.07 38.91 -3.74
C ALA A 365 11.06 39.66 -5.09
N ARG A 366 12.24 40.05 -5.59
CA ARG A 366 12.36 40.75 -6.90
C ARG A 366 12.05 39.82 -8.07
N TYR A 367 12.44 38.55 -7.96
CA TYR A 367 12.04 37.53 -8.93
C TYR A 367 10.52 37.36 -8.95
N ASP A 368 9.87 37.26 -7.80
CA ASP A 368 8.42 37.07 -7.69
C ASP A 368 7.65 38.26 -8.30
N GLU A 369 8.09 39.49 -8.07
CA GLU A 369 7.53 40.71 -8.68
C GLU A 369 7.67 40.71 -10.21
N TRP A 370 8.85 40.38 -10.72
CA TRP A 370 9.09 40.29 -12.17
C TRP A 370 8.32 39.14 -12.83
N ALA A 371 8.33 37.96 -12.21
CA ALA A 371 7.64 36.78 -12.71
C ALA A 371 6.12 37.00 -12.75
N HIS A 372 5.57 37.76 -11.79
CA HIS A 372 4.16 38.14 -11.80
C HIS A 372 3.79 38.98 -13.03
N GLY A 373 4.63 39.96 -13.40
CA GLY A 373 4.41 40.80 -14.59
C GLY A 373 4.56 40.06 -15.93
N GLN A 374 5.21 38.89 -15.93
CA GLN A 374 5.47 38.07 -17.13
C GLN A 374 4.59 36.81 -17.21
N GLY A 375 3.70 36.58 -16.23
CA GLY A 375 2.88 35.35 -16.17
C GLY A 375 3.70 34.08 -15.90
N LEU A 376 4.90 34.21 -15.32
CA LEU A 376 5.82 33.10 -15.05
C LEU A 376 5.62 32.52 -13.62
N PRO A 377 6.07 31.28 -13.36
CA PRO A 377 5.91 30.64 -12.06
C PRO A 377 6.77 31.33 -10.98
N LEU A 378 6.15 31.69 -9.84
CA LEU A 378 6.83 32.26 -8.67
C LEU A 378 7.92 31.34 -8.09
N GLY A 379 8.86 31.89 -7.32
CA GLY A 379 10.02 31.17 -6.80
C GLY A 379 9.68 30.02 -5.85
N VAL A 380 8.59 30.15 -5.09
CA VAL A 380 8.02 29.04 -4.29
C VAL A 380 7.49 27.91 -5.17
N THR A 381 7.02 28.23 -6.37
CA THR A 381 6.55 27.23 -7.35
C THR A 381 7.72 26.53 -8.02
N LEU A 382 8.79 27.27 -8.35
CA LEU A 382 10.01 26.70 -8.91
C LEU A 382 10.66 25.70 -7.97
N THR A 383 10.87 26.06 -6.71
CA THR A 383 11.46 25.18 -5.67
C THR A 383 10.61 23.93 -5.41
N LYS A 384 9.28 24.07 -5.41
CA LYS A 384 8.37 22.94 -5.22
C LYS A 384 8.31 21.97 -6.40
N LYS A 385 8.42 22.48 -7.64
CA LYS A 385 8.39 21.65 -8.85
C LYS A 385 9.73 20.98 -9.12
N SER A 386 10.83 21.65 -8.82
CA SER A 386 12.18 21.10 -9.04
C SER A 386 12.66 20.21 -7.91
N GLY A 387 12.06 20.31 -6.71
CA GLY A 387 12.56 19.64 -5.51
C GLY A 387 13.87 20.22 -4.97
N LEU A 388 14.43 21.25 -5.61
CA LEU A 388 15.69 21.88 -5.24
C LEU A 388 15.47 23.10 -4.35
N LYS A 389 16.48 23.41 -3.53
CA LYS A 389 16.49 24.65 -2.74
C LYS A 389 16.64 25.85 -3.68
N TRP A 390 16.07 26.99 -3.28
CA TRP A 390 16.15 28.24 -4.06
C TRP A 390 17.59 28.61 -4.45
N ALA A 391 18.52 28.48 -3.51
CA ALA A 391 19.95 28.71 -3.74
C ALA A 391 20.54 27.85 -4.84
N GLU A 392 20.16 26.58 -4.87
CA GLU A 392 20.66 25.62 -5.85
C GLU A 392 20.08 25.89 -7.24
N LEU A 393 18.80 26.28 -7.33
CA LEU A 393 18.19 26.69 -8.61
C LEU A 393 18.87 27.93 -9.21
N VAL A 394 19.09 28.95 -8.38
CA VAL A 394 19.75 30.18 -8.81
C VAL A 394 21.19 29.91 -9.26
N GLN A 395 21.92 29.06 -8.53
CA GLN A 395 23.28 28.65 -8.92
C GLN A 395 23.30 27.88 -10.24
N ARG A 396 22.37 26.94 -10.45
CA ARG A 396 22.25 26.19 -11.72
C ARG A 396 21.85 27.08 -12.90
N ALA A 397 21.16 28.19 -12.64
CA ALA A 397 20.84 29.20 -13.64
C ALA A 397 22.00 30.18 -13.93
N GLY A 398 23.15 30.03 -13.26
CA GLY A 398 24.31 30.92 -13.41
C GLY A 398 24.24 32.21 -12.58
N GLY A 399 23.34 32.26 -11.59
CA GLY A 399 23.18 33.39 -10.68
C GLY A 399 23.73 33.14 -9.28
N THR A 400 23.78 34.20 -8.48
CA THR A 400 24.09 34.18 -7.06
C THR A 400 22.85 34.59 -6.27
N CYS A 401 22.53 33.84 -5.22
CA CYS A 401 21.41 34.20 -4.36
C CYS A 401 21.72 35.46 -3.57
N GLY A 402 20.83 36.45 -3.66
CA GLY A 402 20.77 37.51 -2.68
C GLY A 402 20.09 36.99 -1.42
N THR A 403 20.86 36.58 -0.41
CA THR A 403 20.36 36.56 0.97
C THR A 403 20.06 38.00 1.41
N ARG A 404 19.12 38.15 2.36
CA ARG A 404 19.00 39.38 3.18
C ARG A 404 20.42 39.94 3.45
N ALA A 405 20.58 41.25 3.28
CA ALA A 405 21.82 42.05 3.36
C ALA A 405 23.08 41.28 3.84
N PRO A 406 24.20 41.31 3.08
CA PRO A 406 25.41 40.57 3.44
C PRO A 406 25.85 40.90 4.87
N ARG A 407 26.22 39.87 5.64
CA ARG A 407 26.83 40.06 6.96
C ARG A 407 28.31 40.42 6.89
N ASP A 408 28.89 40.43 5.69
CA ASP A 408 30.28 40.81 5.46
C ASP A 408 30.29 42.01 4.51
N LEU A 409 30.05 43.20 5.07
CA LEU A 409 30.40 44.46 4.41
C LEU A 409 31.91 44.60 4.47
N SER A 410 32.53 45.07 3.38
CA SER A 410 33.94 45.50 3.40
C SER A 410 34.14 46.55 4.51
N PRO A 411 35.31 46.64 5.17
CA PRO A 411 35.60 47.70 6.13
C PRO A 411 35.21 49.11 5.63
N ASP A 412 35.42 49.38 4.34
CA ASP A 412 35.08 50.66 3.72
C ASP A 412 33.55 50.88 3.59
N GLU A 413 32.80 49.81 3.32
CA GLU A 413 31.33 49.86 3.22
C GLU A 413 30.67 49.97 4.59
N VAL A 414 31.25 49.33 5.62
CA VAL A 414 30.84 49.52 7.03
C VAL A 414 31.06 50.97 7.44
N GLN A 415 32.21 51.55 7.09
CA GLN A 415 32.54 52.93 7.40
C GLN A 415 31.59 53.91 6.71
N ALA A 416 31.34 53.73 5.41
CA ALA A 416 30.41 54.59 4.66
C ALA A 416 28.97 54.52 5.20
N ARG A 417 28.50 53.32 5.56
CA ARG A 417 27.18 53.12 6.18
C ARG A 417 27.09 53.79 7.55
N ASN A 418 28.13 53.63 8.38
CA ASN A 418 28.17 54.22 9.71
C ASN A 418 28.24 55.75 9.62
N GLU A 419 29.00 56.32 8.68
CA GLU A 419 29.06 57.78 8.49
C GLU A 419 27.72 58.35 8.00
N ARG A 420 27.01 57.67 7.08
CA ARG A 420 25.66 58.09 6.67
C ARG A 420 24.68 58.09 7.84
N ALA A 421 24.76 57.08 8.72
CA ALA A 421 23.96 57.01 9.94
C ALA A 421 24.29 58.15 10.92
N LEU A 422 25.57 58.48 11.11
CA LEU A 422 26.00 59.58 11.97
C LEU A 422 25.62 60.95 11.38
N ALA A 423 25.70 61.14 10.06
CA ALA A 423 25.28 62.36 9.38
C ALA A 423 23.80 62.66 9.62
N GLY A 424 22.92 61.65 9.54
CA GLY A 424 21.50 61.83 9.87
C GLY A 424 21.23 62.16 11.34
N ILE A 425 22.09 61.68 12.26
CA ILE A 425 22.01 62.10 13.67
C ILE A 425 22.47 63.56 13.85
N ARG A 426 23.47 64.03 13.08
CA ARG A 426 23.90 65.44 13.10
C ARG A 426 22.80 66.36 12.55
N GLU A 427 22.18 65.99 11.44
CA GLU A 427 21.05 66.72 10.86
C GLU A 427 19.88 66.84 11.85
N TYR A 428 19.55 65.76 12.56
CA TYR A 428 18.59 65.79 13.66
C TYR A 428 18.99 66.75 14.79
N LEU A 429 20.27 66.77 15.19
CA LEU A 429 20.77 67.67 16.23
C LEU A 429 20.76 69.15 15.81
N GLU A 430 20.86 69.43 14.51
CA GLU A 430 20.77 70.80 13.96
C GLU A 430 19.32 71.29 13.90
N HIS A 431 18.38 70.38 13.61
CA HIS A 431 16.95 70.72 13.50
C HIS A 431 16.20 70.72 14.84
N GLU A 432 16.64 69.97 15.85
CA GLU A 432 15.89 69.83 17.12
C GLU A 432 16.52 70.65 18.27
N ALA A 433 15.87 71.75 18.64
CA ALA A 433 16.26 72.56 19.79
C ALA A 433 15.78 71.91 21.11
N GLY A 434 16.53 70.93 21.62
CA GLY A 434 16.22 70.27 22.90
C GLY A 434 17.20 69.17 23.30
N THR A 435 16.96 68.52 24.43
CA THR A 435 17.77 67.36 24.83
C THR A 435 17.48 66.17 23.90
N PRO A 436 18.48 65.66 23.16
CA PRO A 436 18.26 64.60 22.19
C PRO A 436 17.98 63.27 22.88
N THR A 437 16.81 62.70 22.63
CA THR A 437 16.38 61.41 23.19
C THR A 437 16.12 60.42 22.08
N TYR A 438 16.23 59.12 22.39
CA TYR A 438 16.05 58.06 21.42
C TYR A 438 14.67 58.12 20.75
N ASP A 439 13.60 58.31 21.54
CA ASP A 439 12.23 58.32 21.03
C ASP A 439 11.97 59.52 20.10
N ARG A 440 12.57 60.69 20.40
CA ARG A 440 12.47 61.88 19.56
C ARG A 440 13.18 61.72 18.23
N TYR A 441 14.40 61.15 18.23
CA TYR A 441 15.11 60.83 17.00
C TYR A 441 14.33 59.87 16.11
N ILE A 442 13.70 58.83 16.69
CA ILE A 442 12.91 57.88 15.91
C ILE A 442 11.66 58.53 15.32
N ALA A 443 11.00 59.41 16.08
CA ALA A 443 9.85 60.17 15.58
C ALA A 443 10.25 61.12 14.42
N TRP A 444 11.38 61.81 14.55
CA TRP A 444 11.94 62.67 13.49
C TRP A 444 12.34 61.87 12.25
N ALA A 445 13.07 60.75 12.43
CA ALA A 445 13.53 59.90 11.33
C ALA A 445 12.37 59.25 10.56
N GLN A 446 11.24 58.98 11.22
CA GLN A 446 10.02 58.51 10.55
C GLN A 446 9.38 59.60 9.66
N GLN A 447 9.51 60.87 10.02
CA GLN A 447 8.98 62.01 9.26
C GLN A 447 9.92 62.44 8.13
N ALA A 448 11.24 62.28 8.30
CA ALA A 448 12.26 62.70 7.33
C ALA A 448 12.46 61.72 6.14
N GLY A 449 11.86 60.52 6.17
CA GLY A 449 11.86 59.55 5.05
C GLY A 449 12.69 58.28 5.28
N GLU A 450 12.66 57.34 4.33
CA GLU A 450 13.23 55.98 4.47
C GLU A 450 14.77 55.91 4.51
N GLU A 451 15.48 57.02 4.35
CA GLU A 451 16.95 57.03 4.25
C GLU A 451 17.69 56.97 5.60
N TYR A 452 16.98 57.11 6.72
CA TYR A 452 17.59 57.16 8.06
C TYR A 452 17.45 55.84 8.84
N PRO A 453 18.47 55.46 9.63
CA PRO A 453 18.50 54.17 10.29
C PRO A 453 17.45 54.03 11.40
N LYS A 454 16.60 52.99 11.27
CA LYS A 454 15.60 52.62 12.28
C LYS A 454 16.27 52.18 13.58
N GLY A 455 15.59 52.40 14.71
CA GLY A 455 16.18 52.33 16.05
C GLY A 455 16.83 51.00 16.47
N THR A 456 16.44 49.87 15.88
CA THR A 456 17.10 48.57 16.09
C THR A 456 18.47 48.47 15.41
N ALA A 457 18.68 49.18 14.31
CA ALA A 457 19.94 49.23 13.58
C ALA A 457 21.01 50.00 14.37
N LEU A 458 20.64 51.14 14.99
CA LEU A 458 21.56 51.93 15.81
C LEU A 458 22.13 51.16 17.00
N HIS A 459 21.30 50.32 17.64
CA HIS A 459 21.75 49.48 18.75
C HIS A 459 22.77 48.44 18.28
N SER A 460 22.56 47.84 17.10
CA SER A 460 23.47 46.85 16.55
C SER A 460 24.78 47.44 16.03
N TRP A 461 24.77 48.67 15.52
CA TRP A 461 25.95 49.28 14.87
C TRP A 461 26.84 50.06 15.84
N PHE A 462 26.25 50.70 16.85
CA PHE A 462 26.97 51.60 17.76
C PHE A 462 26.89 51.18 19.24
N GLY A 463 26.21 50.07 19.55
CA GLY A 463 26.02 49.61 20.93
C GLY A 463 25.01 50.44 21.73
N GLY A 464 24.19 51.24 21.05
CA GLY A 464 23.10 52.01 21.66
C GLY A 464 23.11 53.51 21.35
N TRP A 465 22.01 54.19 21.68
CA TRP A 465 21.76 55.61 21.37
C TRP A 465 22.82 56.57 21.93
N ARG A 466 23.22 56.38 23.19
CA ARG A 466 24.23 57.25 23.83
C ARG A 466 25.58 57.23 23.11
N ASN A 467 26.01 56.06 22.65
CA ASN A 467 27.27 55.90 21.93
C ASN A 467 27.19 56.51 20.52
N ALA A 468 26.06 56.31 19.82
CA ALA A 468 25.83 56.93 18.52
C ALA A 468 25.85 58.47 18.60
N LEU A 469 25.19 59.06 19.61
CA LEU A 469 25.24 60.51 19.89
C LEU A 469 26.65 61.01 20.22
N GLN A 470 27.40 60.26 21.03
CA GLN A 470 28.76 60.63 21.38
C GLN A 470 29.69 60.60 20.16
N GLN A 471 29.55 59.61 19.29
CA GLN A 471 30.31 59.53 18.04
C GLN A 471 29.92 60.64 17.07
N ALA A 472 28.63 60.93 16.90
CA ALA A 472 28.15 62.02 16.05
C ALA A 472 28.71 63.38 16.48
N ARG A 473 28.74 63.67 17.79
CA ARG A 473 29.29 64.90 18.38
C ARG A 473 30.81 65.00 18.29
N LYS A 474 31.52 63.87 18.39
CA LYS A 474 32.99 63.84 18.24
C LYS A 474 33.40 64.16 16.81
N SER A 475 32.69 63.60 15.84
CA SER A 475 32.99 63.87 14.42
C SER A 475 32.66 65.30 14.01
N SER A 476 31.63 65.95 14.60
CA SER A 476 31.37 67.38 14.37
C SER A 476 32.42 68.31 14.98
N ALA A 477 33.08 67.88 16.07
CA ALA A 477 34.17 68.64 16.70
C ALA A 477 35.50 68.56 15.92
N GLY A 478 35.66 67.55 15.05
CA GLY A 478 36.86 67.36 14.21
C GLY A 478 36.84 68.13 12.89
N THR A 479 35.81 68.94 12.61
CA THR A 479 35.65 69.70 11.35
C THR A 479 35.54 71.21 11.61
N GLN A 480 36.22 71.73 12.64
CA GLN A 480 36.56 73.15 12.66
C GLN A 480 37.92 73.34 11.98
N PRO A 481 38.03 74.15 10.91
CA PRO A 481 39.31 74.47 10.31
C PRO A 481 40.13 75.27 11.32
N GLU A 482 41.33 74.80 11.64
CA GLU A 482 42.36 75.62 12.27
C GLU A 482 42.53 76.89 11.43
N THR A 483 42.15 78.02 12.01
CA THR A 483 42.44 79.33 11.44
C THR A 483 43.88 79.64 11.83
N PRO A 484 44.85 79.74 10.90
CA PRO A 484 46.20 80.13 11.27
C PRO A 484 46.19 81.61 11.69
N ALA A 485 46.69 81.87 12.89
CA ALA A 485 46.93 83.22 13.39
C ALA A 485 48.34 83.68 12.96
N SER A 486 48.34 84.77 12.19
CA SER A 486 49.42 85.70 11.86
C SER A 486 50.60 85.22 11.01
#